data_AF-A0A7C4RHT7-F1
#
_entry.id   AF-A0A7C4RHT7-F1
#
_cell.length_a   1.000
_cell.length_b   1.000
_cell.length_c   1.000
_cell.angle_alpha   90.00
_cell.angle_beta   90.00
_cell.angle_gamma   90.00
#
_symmetry.space_group_name_H-M   'P 1'
#
loop_
_entity.id
_entity.type
_entity.pdbx_description
1 polymer ?
#
loop_
_entity_poly.entity_id
_entity_poly.type
_entity_poly.pdbx_seq_one_letter_code
_entity_poly.pdbx_strand_id
1 'polypeptide(L)'
;MKKILDILPIIYSDSLEEGMKDRKKLAEEVSRWTGGNITLEPVCLEKGTASIEDFFDDALNTPYILQRVKKAEEEGYAAVVIDCFMDPGLEAARE
;
A
#
# COMPACT_ATOMS: atom_id res chain seq x y z
N MET A 1 -1.69 -4.27 -19.59
CA MET A 1 -0.90 -4.35 -18.34
C MET A 1 -1.50 -3.34 -17.37
N LYS A 2 -1.95 -3.80 -16.20
CA LYS A 2 -2.51 -2.96 -15.15
C LYS A 2 -1.52 -2.90 -14.00
N LYS A 3 -1.07 -1.70 -13.64
CA LYS A 3 -0.28 -1.47 -12.43
C LYS A 3 -1.23 -1.34 -11.25
N ILE A 4 -0.98 -2.08 -10.18
CA ILE A 4 -1.68 -1.96 -8.91
C ILE A 4 -0.67 -1.54 -7.86
N LEU A 5 -1.01 -0.48 -7.12
CA LEU A 5 -0.17 -0.03 -6.02
C LEU A 5 -0.57 -0.78 -4.75
N ASP A 6 0.40 -1.36 -4.06
CA ASP A 6 0.20 -2.04 -2.78
C ASP A 6 0.78 -1.16 -1.67
N ILE A 7 -0.09 -0.43 -0.96
CA ILE A 7 0.32 0.51 0.08
C ILE A 7 0.36 -0.22 1.41
N LEU A 8 1.55 -0.40 1.97
CA LEU A 8 1.72 -0.66 3.38
C LEU A 8 1.49 0.67 4.11
N PRO A 9 0.41 0.84 4.90
CA PRO A 9 -0.04 2.14 5.39
C PRO A 9 0.73 2.61 6.63
N ILE A 10 2.04 2.40 6.64
CA ILE A 10 2.99 2.75 7.69
C ILE A 10 4.29 3.24 7.05
N ILE A 11 5.14 3.90 7.82
CA ILE A 11 6.51 4.22 7.37
C ILE A 11 7.37 2.95 7.36
N TYR A 12 8.42 2.94 6.54
CA TYR A 12 9.41 1.88 6.59
C TYR A 12 10.17 1.90 7.92
N SER A 13 10.37 0.73 8.51
CA SER A 13 11.24 0.47 9.66
C SER A 13 12.01 -0.83 9.44
N ASP A 14 13.10 -1.03 10.18
CA ASP A 14 13.89 -2.27 10.10
C ASP A 14 13.05 -3.52 10.42
N SER A 15 12.04 -3.39 11.27
CA SER A 15 11.09 -4.47 11.59
C SER A 15 10.22 -4.89 10.39
N LEU A 16 10.11 -4.05 9.36
CA LEU A 16 9.30 -4.32 8.16
C LEU A 16 10.12 -4.94 7.03
N GLU A 17 11.44 -5.10 7.17
CA GLU A 17 12.29 -5.56 6.07
C GLU A 17 11.83 -6.90 5.49
N GLU A 18 11.54 -7.88 6.35
CA GLU A 18 11.05 -9.18 5.93
C GLU A 18 9.65 -9.08 5.30
N GLY A 19 8.78 -8.29 5.92
CA GLY A 19 7.46 -8.00 5.37
C GLY A 19 7.53 -7.42 3.95
N MET A 20 8.47 -6.51 3.68
CA MET A 20 8.69 -5.94 2.35
C MET A 20 9.26 -6.97 1.35
N LYS A 21 10.12 -7.90 1.80
CA LYS A 21 10.60 -8.99 0.94
C LYS A 21 9.46 -9.91 0.52
N ASP A 22 8.54 -10.22 1.44
CA ASP A 22 7.36 -11.02 1.15
C ASP A 22 6.46 -10.36 0.10
N ARG A 23 6.19 -9.05 0.20
CA ARG A 23 5.38 -8.34 -0.82
C ARG A 23 6.08 -8.26 -2.17
N LYS A 24 7.41 -8.08 -2.20
CA LYS A 24 8.17 -8.13 -3.46
C LYS A 24 8.07 -9.49 -4.13
N LYS A 25 8.20 -10.57 -3.36
CA LYS A 25 8.00 -11.93 -3.85
C LYS A 25 6.57 -12.14 -4.36
N LEU A 26 5.57 -11.68 -3.62
CA LEU A 26 4.18 -11.73 -4.05
C LEU A 26 3.96 -10.96 -5.38
N ALA A 27 4.58 -9.80 -5.55
CA ALA A 27 4.49 -9.03 -6.79
C ALA A 27 5.06 -9.79 -8.00
N GLU A 28 6.18 -10.49 -7.83
CA GLU A 28 6.75 -11.38 -8.85
C GLU A 28 5.81 -12.55 -9.16
N GLU A 29 5.25 -13.18 -8.13
CA GLU A 29 4.32 -14.30 -8.27
C GLU A 29 3.02 -13.89 -8.97
N VAL A 30 2.43 -12.76 -8.61
CA VAL A 30 1.21 -12.23 -9.26
C VAL A 30 1.47 -11.87 -10.71
N SER A 31 2.60 -11.25 -11.02
CA SER A 31 3.00 -10.99 -12.40
C SER A 31 3.11 -12.32 -13.18
N ARG A 32 3.74 -13.34 -12.60
CA ARG A 32 3.85 -14.67 -13.22
C ARG A 32 2.49 -15.35 -13.40
N TRP A 33 1.64 -15.37 -12.39
CA TRP A 33 0.31 -16.02 -12.44
C TRP A 33 -0.62 -15.38 -13.45
N THR A 34 -0.49 -14.07 -13.66
CA THR A 34 -1.34 -13.31 -14.58
C THR A 34 -0.73 -13.19 -15.99
N GLY A 35 0.44 -13.79 -16.23
CA GLY A 35 1.16 -13.66 -17.50
C GLY A 35 1.59 -12.23 -17.81
N GLY A 36 1.95 -11.46 -16.78
CA GLY A 36 2.36 -10.05 -16.87
C GLY A 36 1.20 -9.06 -17.06
N ASN A 37 -0.06 -9.53 -16.97
CA ASN A 37 -1.21 -8.64 -17.12
C ASN A 37 -1.42 -7.72 -15.91
N ILE A 38 -1.02 -8.16 -14.71
CA ILE A 38 -1.05 -7.39 -13.47
C ILE A 38 0.36 -7.29 -12.93
N THR A 39 0.78 -6.08 -12.59
CA THR A 39 2.00 -5.83 -11.83
C THR A 39 1.63 -5.16 -10.51
N LEU A 40 2.20 -5.65 -9.41
CA LEU A 40 2.05 -5.06 -8.09
C LEU A 40 3.30 -4.27 -7.74
N GLU A 41 3.12 -3.16 -7.04
CA GLU A 41 4.22 -2.32 -6.56
C GLU A 41 4.02 -2.03 -5.06
N PRO A 42 4.75 -2.73 -4.18
CA PRO A 42 4.65 -2.48 -2.74
C PRO A 42 5.43 -1.23 -2.33
N VAL A 43 4.78 -0.36 -1.56
CA VAL A 43 5.34 0.90 -1.06
C VAL A 43 4.97 1.13 0.40
N CYS A 44 5.82 1.84 1.12
CA CYS A 44 5.51 2.38 2.44
C CYS A 44 5.14 3.86 2.31
N LEU A 45 4.52 4.41 3.35
CA LEU A 45 4.27 5.84 3.45
C LEU A 45 5.57 6.61 3.72
N GLU A 46 5.64 7.86 3.25
CA GLU A 46 6.76 8.76 3.56
C GLU A 46 6.68 9.33 4.99
N LYS A 47 5.46 9.40 5.55
CA LYS A 47 5.15 9.93 6.88
C LYS A 47 4.02 9.12 7.51
N GLY A 48 3.98 9.09 8.83
CA GLY A 48 3.01 8.33 9.61
C GLY A 48 3.68 7.59 10.76
N THR A 49 2.97 6.66 11.36
CA THR A 49 3.47 5.74 12.37
C THR A 49 4.18 4.54 11.74
N ALA A 50 4.99 3.84 12.54
CA ALA A 50 5.66 2.59 12.12
C ALA A 50 4.76 1.35 12.26
N SER A 51 3.62 1.47 12.92
CA SER A 51 2.61 0.44 13.15
C SER A 51 1.23 1.08 13.31
N ILE A 52 0.17 0.34 13.02
CA ILE A 52 -1.21 0.76 13.33
C ILE A 52 -1.78 -0.23 14.33
N GLU A 53 -1.87 0.18 15.60
CA GLU A 53 -2.30 -0.70 16.70
C GLU A 53 -3.61 -0.23 17.35
N ASP A 54 -4.10 0.96 16.98
CA ASP A 54 -5.35 1.52 17.45
C ASP A 54 -5.97 2.53 16.45
N PHE A 55 -7.13 3.08 16.83
CA PHE A 55 -7.83 4.09 16.03
C PHE A 55 -7.08 5.43 15.94
N PHE A 56 -6.18 5.71 16.87
CA PHE A 56 -5.38 6.92 16.82
C PHE A 56 -4.32 6.81 15.72
N ASP A 57 -3.64 5.68 15.62
CA ASP A 57 -2.67 5.39 14.56
C ASP A 57 -3.34 5.40 13.17
N ASP A 58 -4.53 4.80 13.04
CA ASP A 58 -5.35 4.84 11.82
C ASP A 58 -5.63 6.30 11.39
N ALA A 59 -6.16 7.10 12.33
CA ALA A 59 -6.46 8.51 12.07
C ALA A 59 -5.21 9.32 11.71
N LEU A 60 -4.05 9.02 12.33
CA LEU A 60 -2.79 9.69 12.05
C LEU A 60 -2.25 9.35 10.65
N ASN A 61 -2.42 8.10 10.21
CA ASN A 61 -1.90 7.63 8.93
C ASN A 61 -2.83 7.93 7.75
N THR A 62 -4.13 8.02 7.98
CA THR A 62 -5.15 8.28 6.94
C THR A 62 -4.79 9.42 5.98
N PRO A 63 -4.38 10.63 6.41
CA PRO A 63 -4.01 11.71 5.48
C PRO A 63 -2.86 11.35 4.54
N TYR A 64 -1.90 10.56 5.01
CA TYR A 64 -0.74 10.14 4.22
C TYR A 64 -1.09 9.00 3.26
N ILE A 65 -2.01 8.11 3.67
CA ILE A 65 -2.60 7.10 2.77
C ILE A 65 -3.32 7.80 1.62
N LEU A 66 -4.18 8.79 1.91
CA LEU A 66 -4.92 9.54 0.88
C LEU A 66 -3.99 10.32 -0.05
N GLN A 67 -2.90 10.89 0.46
CA GLN A 67 -1.86 11.50 -0.39
C GLN A 67 -1.25 10.48 -1.36
N ARG A 68 -0.98 9.25 -0.89
CA ARG A 68 -0.41 8.22 -1.75
C ARG A 68 -1.42 7.69 -2.77
N VAL A 69 -2.69 7.53 -2.39
CA VAL A 69 -3.81 7.16 -3.28
C VAL A 69 -3.94 8.19 -4.40
N LYS A 70 -4.01 9.49 -4.06
CA LYS A 70 -4.07 10.57 -5.04
C LYS A 70 -2.88 10.54 -6.01
N LYS A 71 -1.67 10.36 -5.48
CA LYS A 71 -0.46 10.24 -6.31
C LYS A 71 -0.53 9.00 -7.23
N ALA A 72 -1.10 7.89 -6.77
CA ALA A 72 -1.27 6.68 -7.58
C ALA A 72 -2.23 6.93 -8.75
N GLU A 73 -3.32 7.67 -8.53
CA GLU A 73 -4.22 8.10 -9.61
C GLU A 73 -3.48 8.97 -10.64
N GLU A 74 -2.73 9.98 -10.18
CA GLU A 74 -1.92 10.87 -11.04
C GLU A 74 -0.85 10.09 -11.84
N GLU A 75 -0.28 9.03 -11.25
CA GLU A 75 0.70 8.13 -11.86
C GLU A 75 0.07 7.07 -12.79
N GLY A 76 -1.26 7.01 -12.88
CA GLY A 76 -1.99 6.11 -13.78
C GLY A 76 -2.07 4.65 -13.30
N TYR A 77 -2.00 4.40 -12.00
CA TYR A 77 -2.30 3.08 -11.45
C TYR A 77 -3.77 2.73 -11.68
N ALA A 78 -4.03 1.45 -11.96
CA ALA A 78 -5.39 0.96 -12.24
C ALA A 78 -6.18 0.66 -10.95
N ALA A 79 -5.49 0.46 -9.83
CA ALA A 79 -6.07 0.23 -8.52
C ALA A 79 -5.02 0.45 -7.43
N VAL A 80 -5.50 0.60 -6.19
CA VAL A 80 -4.69 0.66 -4.97
C VAL A 80 -5.19 -0.42 -4.00
N VAL A 81 -4.27 -1.06 -3.28
CA VAL A 81 -4.51 -1.93 -2.13
C VAL A 81 -4.02 -1.20 -0.88
N ILE A 82 -4.82 -1.19 0.17
CA ILE A 82 -4.40 -0.76 1.52
C ILE A 82 -4.07 -2.04 2.28
N ASP A 83 -2.79 -2.36 2.42
CA ASP A 83 -2.28 -3.60 3.01
C ASP A 83 -2.18 -3.50 4.55
N CYS A 84 -3.34 -3.42 5.19
CA CYS A 84 -3.48 -3.52 6.64
C CYS A 84 -4.85 -4.09 6.98
N PHE A 85 -4.89 -4.98 7.97
CA PHE A 85 -6.11 -5.68 8.37
C PHE A 85 -7.24 -4.78 8.91
N MET A 86 -6.91 -3.53 9.28
CA MET A 86 -7.86 -2.55 9.79
C MET A 86 -8.48 -1.68 8.70
N ASP A 87 -8.00 -1.78 7.45
CA ASP A 87 -8.44 -0.95 6.32
C ASP A 87 -8.41 0.58 6.59
N PRO A 88 -7.29 1.14 7.09
CA PRO A 88 -7.20 2.53 7.51
C PRO A 88 -7.51 3.50 6.36
N GLY A 89 -8.43 4.43 6.60
CA GLY A 89 -8.84 5.43 5.62
C GLY A 89 -9.54 4.89 4.36
N LEU A 90 -9.99 3.63 4.33
CA LEU A 90 -10.53 2.98 3.13
C LEU A 90 -11.71 3.73 2.49
N GLU A 91 -12.70 4.14 3.28
CA GLU A 91 -13.87 4.82 2.72
C GLU A 91 -13.51 6.18 2.12
N ALA A 92 -12.61 6.93 2.77
CA ALA A 92 -12.10 8.19 2.23
C ALA A 92 -11.22 7.99 0.98
N ALA A 93 -10.54 6.84 0.86
CA ALA A 93 -9.74 6.51 -0.33
C ALA A 93 -10.59 6.12 -1.55
N ARG A 94 -11.88 5.78 -1.35
CA ARG A 94 -12.83 5.43 -2.41
C ARG A 94 -13.55 6.65 -2.99
N GLU A 95 -13.62 7.76 -2.26
CA GLU A 95 -14.18 9.04 -2.73
C GLU A 95 -13.31 9.68 -3.81
#